data_AF-A0A2G3EAY8-F1
#
_entry.id   AF-A0A2G3EAY8-F1
#
_cell.length_a   1.000
_cell.length_b   1.000
_cell.length_c   1.000
_cell.angle_alpha   90.00
_cell.angle_beta   90.00
_cell.angle_gamma   90.00
#
_symmetry.space_group_name_H-M   'P 1'
#
loop_
_entity.id
_entity.type
_entity.pdbx_description
1 polymer ?
#
loop_
_entity_poly.entity_id
_entity_poly.type
_entity_poly.pdbx_seq_one_letter_code
_entity_poly.pdbx_strand_id
1 'polypeptide(L)'
;MSYNSSLYDSEYYASHLGSDYSRGHGWEEIFARQASFINRDLHPKKTLDVGCAVGYLVEGLRDLGVEAYGIDISEYAISQVRDDIKPFCKVQNASENKIEEKYDLITCIEVLEHLSLDDIERTINNICNATDMVIFSSTPFDYDEESHFSVNKMGFWSEKFAANGFYHDLDYDCSYIAPQSVLYRKRDYSKNELIRNYENKCFDLWNQNCILRDKVNLRVAQISDLDRGNIEQAQERARLLEEINNKNEEIANIKKEQADKYALALEELYEKYDSMHDKVIKQREYIGFLQQEMSKSQTVAIVKHRKKNISISRFLATRKMMKLPYDYWNPVFNPESYRKYNNDLPDKIRNSDKKLLKHFIQEGMYEARRASEIFDVNAYLRYNPDVKELFGYDLSVCYRHYIENGMKENRKSY
;
A
#
# COMPACT_ATOMS: atom_id res chain seq x y z
N MET A 1 28.40 17.27 -47.57
CA MET A 1 29.53 16.81 -46.74
C MET A 1 29.51 15.29 -46.80
N SER A 2 30.64 14.63 -47.07
CA SER A 2 30.70 13.16 -47.07
C SER A 2 30.48 12.64 -45.65
N TYR A 3 29.55 11.70 -45.47
CA TYR A 3 29.27 11.06 -44.18
C TYR A 3 30.52 10.39 -43.62
N ASN A 4 30.76 10.54 -42.33
CA ASN A 4 31.88 9.91 -41.65
C ASN A 4 31.34 8.80 -40.73
N SER A 5 31.59 7.54 -41.08
CA SER A 5 31.22 6.37 -40.28
C SER A 5 31.81 6.41 -38.87
N SER A 6 32.87 7.21 -38.65
CA SER A 6 33.48 7.41 -37.34
C SER A 6 32.61 8.15 -36.33
N LEU A 7 31.44 8.68 -36.72
CA LEU A 7 30.47 9.29 -35.79
C LEU A 7 29.67 8.24 -35.01
N TYR A 8 29.59 7.00 -35.51
CA TYR A 8 28.79 5.92 -34.92
C TYR A 8 29.69 4.84 -34.32
N ASP A 9 30.50 5.23 -33.35
CA ASP A 9 31.45 4.35 -32.66
C ASP A 9 30.89 3.84 -31.31
N SER A 10 31.75 3.25 -30.47
CA SER A 10 31.33 2.74 -29.16
C SER A 10 30.77 3.80 -28.22
N GLU A 11 31.22 5.06 -28.33
CA GLU A 11 30.75 6.14 -27.46
C GLU A 11 29.33 6.54 -27.83
N TYR A 12 29.01 6.61 -29.13
CA TYR A 12 27.65 6.85 -29.60
C TYR A 12 26.63 5.85 -29.00
N TYR A 13 26.88 4.55 -29.14
CA TYR A 13 25.97 3.51 -28.66
C TYR A 13 25.92 3.38 -27.12
N ALA A 14 26.90 3.90 -26.40
CA ALA A 14 26.92 3.88 -24.94
C ALA A 14 26.17 5.06 -24.30
N SER A 15 26.14 6.23 -24.95
CA SER A 15 25.71 7.47 -24.29
C SER A 15 24.75 8.38 -25.06
N HIS A 16 24.61 8.22 -26.38
CA HIS A 16 23.87 9.18 -27.21
C HIS A 16 22.42 8.74 -27.52
N LEU A 17 22.03 7.50 -27.20
CA LEU A 17 20.68 6.96 -27.42
C LEU A 17 19.77 7.06 -26.18
N GLY A 18 20.05 8.00 -25.27
CA GLY A 18 19.33 8.19 -23.99
C GLY A 18 19.53 7.08 -22.94
N SER A 19 20.06 5.92 -23.35
CA SER A 19 20.45 4.79 -22.51
C SER A 19 21.49 3.91 -23.22
N ASP A 20 22.19 3.07 -22.46
CA ASP A 20 23.20 2.16 -23.00
C ASP A 20 22.55 1.13 -23.94
N TYR A 21 22.96 1.13 -25.21
CA TYR A 21 22.42 0.24 -26.25
C TYR A 21 23.12 -1.13 -26.30
N SER A 22 24.05 -1.38 -25.38
CA SER A 22 24.70 -2.68 -25.25
C SER A 22 23.75 -3.77 -24.73
N ARG A 23 24.16 -5.02 -24.94
CA ARG A 23 23.39 -6.20 -24.52
C ARG A 23 23.18 -6.25 -23.01
N GLY A 24 22.02 -6.70 -22.59
CA GLY A 24 21.65 -6.85 -21.18
C GLY A 24 20.90 -5.65 -20.59
N HIS A 25 20.61 -4.62 -21.39
CA HIS A 25 19.88 -3.41 -20.97
C HIS A 25 18.39 -3.41 -21.36
N GLY A 26 17.84 -4.54 -21.82
CA GLY A 26 16.41 -4.73 -22.08
C GLY A 26 15.97 -4.51 -23.53
N TRP A 27 16.89 -4.08 -24.39
CA TRP A 27 16.64 -3.91 -25.82
C TRP A 27 16.26 -5.22 -26.50
N GLU A 28 16.88 -6.34 -26.10
CA GLU A 28 16.57 -7.67 -26.65
C GLU A 28 15.09 -8.02 -26.48
N GLU A 29 14.52 -7.73 -25.31
CA GLU A 29 13.11 -8.02 -25.01
C GLU A 29 12.16 -7.11 -25.81
N ILE A 30 12.53 -5.83 -25.95
CA ILE A 30 11.77 -4.84 -26.74
C ILE A 30 11.72 -5.26 -28.21
N PHE A 31 12.88 -5.52 -28.81
CA PHE A 31 12.97 -5.89 -30.23
C PHE A 31 12.43 -7.30 -30.51
N ALA A 32 12.57 -8.26 -29.59
CA ALA A 32 11.91 -9.57 -29.73
C ALA A 32 10.38 -9.44 -29.72
N ARG A 33 9.83 -8.53 -28.90
CA ARG A 33 8.41 -8.22 -28.88
C ARG A 33 7.96 -7.54 -30.19
N GLN A 34 8.74 -6.59 -30.70
CA GLN A 34 8.47 -5.95 -32.00
C GLN A 34 8.50 -6.97 -33.15
N ALA A 35 9.53 -7.82 -33.21
CA ALA A 35 9.63 -8.91 -34.18
C ALA A 35 8.42 -9.86 -34.11
N SER A 36 7.94 -10.16 -32.90
CA SER A 36 6.75 -10.99 -32.70
C SER A 36 5.49 -10.36 -33.29
N PHE A 37 5.28 -9.05 -33.11
CA PHE A 37 4.16 -8.34 -33.73
C PHE A 37 4.27 -8.31 -35.25
N ILE A 38 5.45 -8.00 -35.79
CA ILE A 38 5.71 -7.98 -37.23
C ILE A 38 5.42 -9.36 -37.85
N ASN A 39 5.96 -10.42 -37.26
CA ASN A 39 5.77 -11.78 -37.77
C ASN A 39 4.30 -12.22 -37.66
N ARG A 40 3.63 -11.92 -36.54
CA ARG A 40 2.23 -12.31 -36.31
C ARG A 40 1.25 -11.61 -37.26
N ASP A 41 1.49 -10.34 -37.57
CA ASP A 41 0.49 -9.56 -38.31
C ASP A 41 0.79 -9.50 -39.81
N LEU A 42 2.08 -9.36 -40.17
CA LEU A 42 2.51 -9.18 -41.57
C LEU A 42 3.03 -10.46 -42.22
N HIS A 43 3.43 -11.46 -41.43
CA HIS A 43 3.94 -12.76 -41.89
C HIS A 43 5.01 -12.69 -43.00
N PRO A 44 6.03 -11.80 -42.90
CA PRO A 44 7.07 -11.74 -43.92
C PRO A 44 7.92 -13.02 -43.89
N LYS A 45 8.34 -13.52 -45.05
CA LYS A 45 9.28 -14.65 -45.12
C LYS A 45 10.71 -14.17 -45.19
N LYS A 46 10.95 -13.06 -45.88
CA LYS A 46 12.28 -12.46 -46.05
C LYS A 46 12.25 -10.96 -45.75
N THR A 47 13.11 -10.50 -44.84
CA THR A 47 13.15 -9.10 -44.39
C THR A 47 14.54 -8.49 -44.43
N LEU A 48 14.59 -7.17 -44.58
CA LEU A 48 15.81 -6.37 -44.41
C LEU A 48 15.54 -5.25 -43.42
N ASP A 49 16.43 -5.11 -42.44
CA ASP A 49 16.47 -3.99 -41.53
C ASP A 49 17.57 -3.00 -41.95
N VAL A 50 17.17 -1.81 -42.38
CA VAL A 50 18.07 -0.73 -42.82
C VAL A 50 18.37 0.14 -41.61
N GLY A 51 19.66 0.24 -41.25
CA GLY A 51 20.11 0.82 -39.98
C GLY A 51 19.91 -0.12 -38.81
N CYS A 52 20.33 -1.39 -38.98
CA CYS A 52 20.03 -2.45 -38.00
C CYS A 52 20.83 -2.34 -36.68
N ALA A 53 21.76 -1.39 -36.58
CA ALA A 53 22.67 -1.23 -35.44
C ALA A 53 23.33 -2.57 -35.04
N VAL A 54 23.13 -2.99 -33.79
CA VAL A 54 23.68 -4.24 -33.25
C VAL A 54 22.82 -5.48 -33.56
N GLY A 55 21.77 -5.32 -34.38
CA GLY A 55 21.01 -6.42 -34.98
C GLY A 55 19.84 -6.96 -34.17
N TYR A 56 19.37 -6.29 -33.10
CA TYR A 56 18.32 -6.84 -32.22
C TYR A 56 17.02 -7.21 -32.94
N LEU A 57 16.55 -6.40 -33.91
CA LEU A 57 15.35 -6.73 -34.68
C LEU A 57 15.58 -7.93 -35.59
N VAL A 58 16.76 -8.00 -36.23
CA VAL A 58 17.17 -9.13 -37.06
C VAL A 58 17.22 -10.41 -36.23
N GLU A 59 17.78 -10.37 -35.02
CA GLU A 59 17.80 -11.48 -34.06
C GLU A 59 16.39 -11.98 -33.76
N GLY A 60 15.49 -11.09 -33.34
CA GLY A 60 14.13 -11.45 -32.99
C GLY A 60 13.36 -12.07 -34.15
N LEU A 61 13.54 -11.58 -35.37
CA LEU A 61 12.90 -12.14 -36.57
C LEU A 61 13.49 -13.51 -36.92
N ARG A 62 14.80 -13.69 -36.84
CA ARG A 62 15.45 -14.98 -37.11
C ARG A 62 15.09 -16.05 -36.08
N ASP A 63 14.97 -15.68 -34.81
CA ASP A 63 14.52 -16.58 -33.74
C ASP A 63 13.08 -17.07 -33.97
N LEU A 64 12.28 -16.30 -34.73
CA LEU A 64 10.93 -16.68 -35.18
C LEU A 64 10.91 -17.43 -36.51
N GLY A 65 12.08 -17.74 -37.09
CA GLY A 65 12.23 -18.48 -38.35
C GLY A 65 12.08 -17.64 -39.62
N VAL A 66 12.12 -16.31 -39.52
CA VAL A 66 12.10 -15.40 -40.68
C VAL A 66 13.51 -15.29 -41.28
N GLU A 67 13.61 -15.25 -42.61
CA GLU A 67 14.86 -15.00 -43.33
C GLU A 67 15.20 -13.50 -43.26
N ALA A 68 15.69 -13.05 -42.09
CA ALA A 68 15.99 -11.64 -41.84
C ALA A 68 17.48 -11.30 -42.01
N TYR A 69 17.72 -10.11 -42.55
CA TYR A 69 19.02 -9.51 -42.82
C TYR A 69 19.10 -8.09 -42.25
N GLY A 70 20.31 -7.61 -41.97
CA GLY A 70 20.57 -6.26 -41.50
C GLY A 70 21.66 -5.54 -42.28
N ILE A 71 21.51 -4.23 -42.47
CA ILE A 71 22.59 -3.34 -42.91
C ILE A 71 22.76 -2.16 -41.97
N ASP A 72 24.00 -1.79 -41.69
CA ASP A 72 24.31 -0.57 -40.92
C ASP A 72 25.61 0.05 -41.43
N ILE A 73 25.78 1.36 -41.29
CA ILE A 73 27.03 2.04 -41.68
C ILE A 73 28.15 1.86 -40.65
N SER A 74 27.81 1.53 -39.40
CA SER A 74 28.75 1.37 -38.30
C SER A 74 29.42 -0.01 -38.29
N GLU A 75 30.73 -0.03 -38.52
CA GLU A 75 31.55 -1.24 -38.31
C GLU A 75 31.48 -1.73 -36.86
N TYR A 76 31.43 -0.80 -35.90
CA TYR A 76 31.31 -1.13 -34.49
C TYR A 76 29.98 -1.84 -34.22
N ALA A 77 28.85 -1.30 -34.66
CA ALA A 77 27.54 -1.90 -34.40
C ALA A 77 27.44 -3.32 -34.97
N ILE A 78 27.88 -3.50 -36.23
CA ILE A 78 27.92 -4.83 -36.87
C ILE A 78 28.88 -5.78 -36.15
N SER A 79 29.95 -5.27 -35.52
CA SER A 79 30.85 -6.10 -34.70
C SER A 79 30.17 -6.68 -33.45
N GLN A 80 29.14 -6.01 -32.91
CA GLN A 80 28.38 -6.39 -31.71
C GLN A 80 27.16 -7.29 -31.98
N VAL A 81 26.87 -7.56 -33.26
CA VAL A 81 25.80 -8.49 -33.68
C VAL A 81 26.06 -9.89 -33.12
N ARG A 82 25.00 -10.57 -32.70
CA ARG A 82 25.06 -11.93 -32.11
C ARG A 82 25.75 -12.91 -33.06
N ASP A 83 26.65 -13.73 -32.52
CA ASP A 83 27.60 -14.52 -33.33
C ASP A 83 26.94 -15.42 -34.39
N ASP A 84 25.82 -16.06 -34.07
CA ASP A 84 25.09 -16.98 -34.96
C ASP A 84 24.40 -16.26 -36.12
N ILE A 85 24.05 -14.98 -35.96
CA ILE A 85 23.38 -14.18 -36.99
C ILE A 85 24.29 -13.19 -37.71
N LYS A 86 25.54 -13.04 -37.25
CA LYS A 86 26.54 -12.14 -37.84
C LYS A 86 26.72 -12.29 -39.36
N PRO A 87 26.65 -13.50 -39.97
CA PRO A 87 26.70 -13.65 -41.43
C PRO A 87 25.55 -12.99 -42.20
N PHE A 88 24.47 -12.59 -41.52
CA PHE A 88 23.27 -11.98 -42.12
C PHE A 88 23.20 -10.47 -41.91
N CYS A 89 24.15 -9.89 -41.18
CA CYS A 89 24.30 -8.44 -41.01
C CYS A 89 25.59 -7.97 -41.66
N LYS A 90 25.57 -6.83 -42.38
CA LYS A 90 26.76 -6.31 -43.07
C LYS A 90 26.91 -4.80 -42.91
N VAL A 91 28.16 -4.36 -42.94
CA VAL A 91 28.50 -2.93 -43.00
C VAL A 91 28.18 -2.43 -44.41
N GLN A 92 27.23 -1.51 -44.54
CA GLN A 92 26.80 -0.96 -45.82
C GLN A 92 26.16 0.42 -45.66
N ASN A 93 26.45 1.34 -46.58
CA ASN A 93 25.78 2.64 -46.66
C ASN A 93 24.49 2.54 -47.50
N ALA A 94 23.35 2.80 -46.87
CA ALA A 94 22.04 2.66 -47.51
C ALA A 94 21.76 3.67 -48.64
N SER A 95 22.42 4.83 -48.66
CA SER A 95 22.23 5.85 -49.70
C SER A 95 23.12 5.61 -50.93
N GLU A 96 24.32 5.05 -50.73
CA GLU A 96 25.29 4.82 -51.80
C GLU A 96 25.18 3.43 -52.43
N ASN A 97 24.80 2.42 -51.64
CA ASN A 97 24.73 1.04 -52.10
C ASN A 97 23.29 0.63 -52.43
N LYS A 98 23.08 0.11 -53.65
CA LYS A 98 21.78 -0.44 -54.05
C LYS A 98 21.43 -1.69 -53.26
N ILE A 99 20.14 -1.87 -53.00
CA ILE A 99 19.58 -3.10 -52.46
C ILE A 99 19.18 -3.97 -53.66
N GLU A 100 19.99 -4.99 -53.97
CA GLU A 100 19.82 -5.80 -55.18
C GLU A 100 18.73 -6.87 -55.07
N GLU A 101 18.54 -7.41 -53.86
CA GLU A 101 17.54 -8.44 -53.59
C GLU A 101 16.17 -7.85 -53.28
N LYS A 102 15.13 -8.67 -53.44
CA LYS A 102 13.76 -8.33 -53.07
C LYS A 102 13.42 -8.88 -51.68
N TYR A 103 12.70 -8.09 -50.90
CA TYR A 103 12.26 -8.40 -49.55
C TYR A 103 10.75 -8.25 -49.43
N ASP A 104 10.12 -9.13 -48.65
CA ASP A 104 8.67 -9.05 -48.37
C ASP A 104 8.34 -7.83 -47.50
N LEU A 105 9.29 -7.44 -46.65
CA LEU A 105 9.21 -6.27 -45.78
C LEU A 105 10.60 -5.68 -45.58
N ILE A 106 10.72 -4.35 -45.67
CA ILE A 106 11.90 -3.61 -45.23
C ILE A 106 11.53 -2.74 -44.02
N THR A 107 12.34 -2.76 -42.98
CA THR A 107 12.25 -1.83 -41.84
C THR A 107 13.33 -0.76 -41.98
N CYS A 108 12.98 0.48 -41.63
CA CYS A 108 13.92 1.60 -41.55
C CYS A 108 13.45 2.48 -40.39
N ILE A 109 14.07 2.28 -39.23
CA ILE A 109 13.60 2.81 -37.93
C ILE A 109 14.72 3.67 -37.35
N GLU A 110 14.45 4.97 -37.18
CA GLU A 110 15.40 5.95 -36.60
C GLU A 110 16.75 5.97 -37.36
N VAL A 111 16.68 6.24 -38.68
CA VAL A 111 17.83 6.29 -39.60
C VAL A 111 17.83 7.54 -40.46
N LEU A 112 16.69 7.86 -41.10
CA LEU A 112 16.63 8.89 -42.13
C LEU A 112 16.78 10.32 -41.57
N GLU A 113 16.46 10.56 -40.30
CA GLU A 113 16.71 11.81 -39.58
C GLU A 113 18.19 12.18 -39.53
N HIS A 114 19.06 11.19 -39.60
CA HIS A 114 20.50 11.37 -39.59
C HIS A 114 21.07 11.61 -40.99
N LEU A 115 20.26 11.62 -42.04
CA LEU A 115 20.71 11.74 -43.43
C LEU A 115 20.52 13.16 -44.00
N SER A 116 21.36 13.51 -44.99
CA SER A 116 21.15 14.71 -45.81
C SER A 116 19.94 14.53 -46.73
N LEU A 117 19.31 15.61 -47.20
CA LEU A 117 18.14 15.52 -48.09
C LEU A 117 18.40 14.66 -49.35
N ASP A 118 19.58 14.78 -49.95
CA ASP A 118 19.96 13.98 -51.13
C ASP A 118 20.18 12.49 -50.77
N ASP A 119 20.67 12.21 -49.57
CA ASP A 119 20.83 10.84 -49.07
C ASP A 119 19.49 10.21 -48.67
N ILE A 120 18.56 11.00 -48.12
CA ILE A 120 17.18 10.59 -47.83
C ILE A 120 16.50 10.11 -49.12
N GLU A 121 16.53 10.93 -50.18
CA GLU A 121 15.90 10.57 -51.45
C GLU A 121 16.51 9.32 -52.06
N ARG A 122 17.84 9.22 -52.07
CA ARG A 122 18.54 8.01 -52.57
C ARG A 122 18.19 6.77 -51.76
N THR A 123 18.18 6.87 -50.44
CA THR A 123 17.87 5.76 -49.53
C THR A 123 16.43 5.29 -49.70
N ILE A 124 15.45 6.21 -49.71
CA ILE A 124 14.04 5.88 -49.94
C ILE A 124 13.86 5.22 -51.31
N ASN A 125 14.51 5.73 -52.36
CA ASN A 125 14.44 5.12 -53.69
C ASN A 125 15.04 3.69 -53.68
N ASN A 126 16.16 3.47 -53.00
CA ASN A 126 16.76 2.14 -52.86
C ASN A 126 15.82 1.17 -52.14
N ILE A 127 15.20 1.59 -51.03
CA ILE A 127 14.24 0.80 -50.25
C ILE A 127 12.98 0.49 -51.09
N CYS A 128 12.33 1.50 -51.65
CA CYS A 128 11.11 1.37 -52.44
C CYS A 128 11.30 0.52 -53.72
N ASN A 129 12.53 0.45 -54.23
CA ASN A 129 12.87 -0.44 -55.33
C ASN A 129 13.07 -1.89 -54.90
N ALA A 130 13.27 -2.19 -53.61
CA ALA A 130 13.58 -3.53 -53.11
C ALA A 130 12.40 -4.24 -52.42
N THR A 131 11.28 -3.55 -52.19
CA THR A 131 10.09 -4.14 -51.55
C THR A 131 8.80 -3.49 -52.07
N ASP A 132 7.66 -4.00 -51.61
CA ASP A 132 6.35 -3.36 -51.73
C ASP A 132 5.75 -2.99 -50.35
N MET A 133 6.49 -3.24 -49.25
CA MET A 133 6.06 -2.97 -47.88
C MET A 133 7.21 -2.44 -47.03
N VAL A 134 7.01 -1.28 -46.39
CA VAL A 134 8.03 -0.63 -45.55
C VAL A 134 7.43 -0.28 -44.20
N ILE A 135 8.05 -0.72 -43.11
CA ILE A 135 7.83 -0.10 -41.79
C ILE A 135 8.86 1.00 -41.63
N PHE A 136 8.38 2.21 -41.36
CA PHE A 136 9.23 3.39 -41.23
C PHE A 136 8.96 4.10 -39.90
N SER A 137 10.03 4.58 -39.26
CA SER A 137 9.95 5.48 -38.11
C SER A 137 11.08 6.50 -38.20
N SER A 138 10.77 7.74 -37.85
CA SER A 138 11.77 8.77 -37.62
C SER A 138 11.25 9.77 -36.60
N THR A 139 12.05 10.11 -35.59
CA THR A 139 11.63 10.96 -34.48
C THR A 139 11.35 12.40 -34.96
N PRO A 140 10.11 12.92 -34.78
CA PRO A 140 9.71 14.21 -35.35
C PRO A 140 9.92 15.42 -34.40
N PHE A 141 10.44 15.20 -33.19
CA PHE A 141 10.49 16.20 -32.11
C PHE A 141 11.85 16.37 -31.44
N ASP A 142 12.88 15.63 -31.84
CA ASP A 142 14.18 15.64 -31.17
C ASP A 142 15.18 16.52 -31.91
N TYR A 143 15.02 17.83 -31.73
CA TYR A 143 15.84 18.87 -32.37
C TYR A 143 17.17 19.12 -31.62
N ASP A 144 17.35 18.53 -30.44
CA ASP A 144 18.50 18.79 -29.56
C ASP A 144 19.60 17.72 -29.67
N GLU A 145 19.37 16.61 -30.38
CA GLU A 145 20.41 15.61 -30.67
C GLU A 145 21.32 16.05 -31.84
N GLU A 146 22.62 16.11 -31.61
CA GLU A 146 23.63 16.64 -32.54
C GLU A 146 23.73 15.84 -33.86
N SER A 147 23.20 14.62 -33.87
CA SER A 147 23.16 13.70 -35.01
C SER A 147 21.90 13.84 -35.89
N HIS A 148 20.88 14.59 -35.45
CA HIS A 148 19.60 14.75 -36.18
C HIS A 148 19.64 15.93 -37.15
N PHE A 149 20.15 15.68 -38.36
CA PHE A 149 20.28 16.71 -39.40
C PHE A 149 18.94 17.06 -40.08
N SER A 150 17.95 16.15 -40.06
CA SER A 150 16.72 16.25 -40.86
C SER A 150 15.45 15.83 -40.08
N VAL A 151 15.18 16.44 -38.93
CA VAL A 151 13.93 16.25 -38.17
C VAL A 151 12.74 16.80 -38.95
N ASN A 152 11.83 15.92 -39.38
CA ASN A 152 10.69 16.27 -40.21
C ASN A 152 9.37 15.67 -39.70
N LYS A 153 8.26 16.35 -40.01
CA LYS A 153 6.91 15.85 -39.70
C LYS A 153 6.54 14.69 -40.63
N MET A 154 5.64 13.81 -40.19
CA MET A 154 5.16 12.66 -40.97
C MET A 154 4.64 12.97 -42.38
N GLY A 155 4.12 14.18 -42.61
CA GLY A 155 3.71 14.62 -43.94
C GLY A 155 4.86 14.66 -44.95
N PHE A 156 6.05 15.10 -44.52
CA PHE A 156 7.25 15.14 -45.36
C PHE A 156 7.69 13.72 -45.75
N TRP A 157 7.77 12.80 -44.78
CA TRP A 157 8.12 11.41 -45.05
C TRP A 157 7.11 10.75 -45.98
N SER A 158 5.81 10.97 -45.72
CA SER A 158 4.73 10.45 -46.56
C SER A 158 4.79 10.98 -47.98
N GLU A 159 5.19 12.23 -48.19
CA GLU A 159 5.41 12.80 -49.53
C GLU A 159 6.56 12.09 -50.27
N LYS A 160 7.68 11.84 -49.60
CA LYS A 160 8.84 11.16 -50.20
C LYS A 160 8.54 9.70 -50.57
N PHE A 161 7.82 8.97 -49.70
CA PHE A 161 7.34 7.63 -50.02
C PHE A 161 6.27 7.64 -51.13
N ALA A 162 5.35 8.60 -51.12
CA ALA A 162 4.32 8.73 -52.16
C ALA A 162 4.89 9.00 -53.56
N ALA A 163 6.01 9.72 -53.65
CA ALA A 163 6.74 9.90 -54.91
C ALA A 163 7.23 8.57 -55.53
N ASN A 164 7.34 7.52 -54.72
CA ASN A 164 7.71 6.16 -55.12
C ASN A 164 6.49 5.19 -55.22
N GLY A 165 5.26 5.71 -55.12
CA GLY A 165 4.03 4.90 -55.15
C GLY A 165 3.70 4.19 -53.84
N PHE A 166 4.30 4.62 -52.73
CA PHE A 166 4.05 4.08 -51.39
C PHE A 166 3.14 4.99 -50.59
N TYR A 167 2.08 4.42 -50.02
CA TYR A 167 1.08 5.16 -49.26
C TYR A 167 0.92 4.54 -47.88
N HIS A 168 0.61 5.38 -46.89
CA HIS A 168 0.42 4.95 -45.51
C HIS A 168 -0.79 4.01 -45.43
N ASP A 169 -0.58 2.82 -44.89
CA ASP A 169 -1.64 1.90 -44.50
C ASP A 169 -2.32 2.40 -43.22
N LEU A 170 -3.40 3.16 -43.39
CA LEU A 170 -4.15 3.81 -42.32
C LEU A 170 -4.84 2.82 -41.37
N ASP A 171 -4.91 1.54 -41.72
CA ASP A 171 -5.61 0.50 -40.95
C ASP A 171 -4.66 -0.37 -40.13
N TYR A 172 -3.35 -0.16 -40.25
CA TYR A 172 -2.34 -0.91 -39.50
C TYR A 172 -1.62 -0.02 -38.48
N ASP A 173 -1.67 -0.42 -37.20
CA ASP A 173 -1.06 0.32 -36.09
C ASP A 173 0.37 -0.18 -35.81
N CYS A 174 1.36 0.67 -36.05
CA CYS A 174 2.77 0.39 -35.77
C CYS A 174 3.25 0.96 -34.41
N SER A 175 2.36 1.44 -33.54
CA SER A 175 2.72 2.08 -32.27
C SER A 175 3.45 1.18 -31.27
N TYR A 176 3.50 -0.14 -31.52
CA TYR A 176 4.32 -1.08 -30.78
C TYR A 176 5.83 -0.93 -31.03
N ILE A 177 6.23 -0.16 -32.06
CA ILE A 177 7.62 0.26 -32.32
C ILE A 177 7.84 1.63 -31.69
N ALA A 178 7.17 2.65 -32.22
CA ALA A 178 7.10 4.00 -31.65
C ALA A 178 5.78 4.68 -32.06
N PRO A 179 5.30 5.70 -31.32
CA PRO A 179 4.03 6.37 -31.62
C PRO A 179 3.93 6.94 -33.05
N GLN A 180 5.08 7.34 -33.63
CA GLN A 180 5.18 7.89 -34.99
C GLN A 180 5.40 6.85 -36.09
N SER A 181 5.60 5.57 -35.74
CA SER A 181 5.91 4.54 -36.73
C SER A 181 4.73 4.31 -37.66
N VAL A 182 5.01 4.04 -38.93
CA VAL A 182 4.02 3.86 -39.99
C VAL A 182 4.37 2.69 -40.89
N LEU A 183 3.32 2.04 -41.41
CA LEU A 183 3.45 1.06 -42.48
C LEU A 183 3.12 1.74 -43.81
N TYR A 184 4.09 1.76 -44.73
CA TYR A 184 3.88 2.15 -46.11
C TYR A 184 3.72 0.91 -46.99
N ARG A 185 2.74 0.95 -47.91
CA ARG A 185 2.54 -0.09 -48.92
C ARG A 185 2.58 0.52 -50.30
N LYS A 186 3.21 -0.19 -51.23
CA LYS A 186 3.11 0.13 -52.65
C LYS A 186 1.70 -0.16 -53.13
N ARG A 187 1.02 0.87 -53.65
CA ARG A 187 -0.36 0.77 -54.15
C ARG A 187 -0.50 1.62 -55.39
N ASP A 188 -1.39 1.22 -56.28
CA ASP A 188 -1.83 2.04 -57.41
C ASP A 188 -3.20 2.63 -57.07
N TYR A 189 -3.20 3.72 -56.29
CA TYR A 189 -4.43 4.43 -55.93
C TYR A 189 -4.70 5.57 -56.90
N SER A 190 -5.95 5.68 -57.35
CA SER A 190 -6.43 6.94 -57.92
C SER A 190 -6.47 8.04 -56.85
N LYS A 191 -6.38 9.30 -57.27
CA LYS A 191 -6.55 10.46 -56.36
C LYS A 191 -7.87 10.38 -55.57
N ASN A 192 -8.92 9.87 -56.20
CA ASN A 192 -10.24 9.70 -55.57
C ASN A 192 -10.22 8.66 -54.46
N GLU A 193 -9.55 7.53 -54.66
CA GLU A 193 -9.40 6.49 -53.62
C GLU A 193 -8.56 6.98 -52.46
N LEU A 194 -7.44 7.67 -52.75
CA LEU A 194 -6.58 8.24 -51.73
C LEU A 194 -7.36 9.24 -50.85
N ILE A 195 -8.01 10.23 -51.47
CA ILE A 195 -8.80 11.24 -50.75
C ILE A 195 -9.88 10.56 -49.91
N ARG A 196 -10.65 9.62 -50.49
CA ARG A 196 -11.70 8.91 -49.76
C ARG A 196 -11.15 8.18 -48.53
N ASN A 197 -10.04 7.47 -48.66
CA ASN A 197 -9.47 6.69 -47.56
C ASN A 197 -8.97 7.59 -46.43
N TYR A 198 -8.26 8.68 -46.76
CA TYR A 198 -7.77 9.64 -45.77
C TYR A 198 -8.93 10.40 -45.08
N GLU A 199 -9.93 10.87 -45.83
CA GLU A 199 -11.10 11.56 -45.26
C GLU A 199 -11.90 10.65 -44.33
N ASN A 200 -12.13 9.38 -44.72
CA ASN A 200 -12.79 8.41 -43.86
C ASN A 200 -12.03 8.22 -42.54
N LYS A 201 -10.70 8.04 -42.61
CA LYS A 201 -9.88 7.88 -41.40
C LYS A 201 -9.89 9.13 -40.53
N CYS A 202 -9.77 10.31 -41.13
CA CYS A 202 -9.85 11.59 -40.42
C CYS A 202 -11.19 11.75 -39.70
N PHE A 203 -12.29 11.40 -40.37
CA PHE A 203 -13.63 11.44 -39.78
C PHE A 203 -13.78 10.43 -38.62
N ASP A 204 -13.32 9.19 -38.79
CA ASP A 204 -13.37 8.17 -37.74
C ASP A 204 -12.59 8.60 -36.49
N LEU A 205 -11.37 9.13 -36.67
CA LEU A 205 -10.56 9.66 -35.59
C LEU A 205 -11.22 10.86 -34.91
N TRP A 206 -11.81 11.77 -35.69
CA TRP A 206 -12.55 12.90 -35.14
C TRP A 206 -13.75 12.44 -34.31
N ASN A 207 -14.54 11.50 -34.83
CA ASN A 207 -15.71 10.95 -34.14
C ASN A 207 -15.32 10.22 -32.85
N GLN A 208 -14.27 9.41 -32.87
CA GLN A 208 -13.73 8.76 -31.67
C GLN A 208 -13.27 9.80 -30.63
N ASN A 209 -12.60 10.87 -31.05
CA ASN A 209 -12.20 11.96 -30.16
C ASN A 209 -13.40 12.68 -29.54
N CYS A 210 -14.46 12.93 -30.29
CA CYS A 210 -15.70 13.50 -29.76
C CYS A 210 -16.31 12.58 -28.68
N ILE A 211 -16.44 11.28 -28.97
CA ILE A 211 -16.95 10.29 -28.01
C ILE A 211 -16.08 10.22 -26.75
N LEU A 212 -14.75 10.26 -26.89
CA LEU A 212 -13.82 10.26 -25.76
C LEU A 212 -13.98 11.53 -24.91
N ARG A 213 -14.10 12.71 -25.54
CA ARG A 213 -14.36 13.98 -24.84
C ARG A 213 -15.66 13.92 -24.04
N ASP A 214 -16.73 13.39 -24.62
CA ASP A 214 -18.01 13.25 -23.92
C ASP A 214 -17.89 12.31 -22.70
N LYS A 215 -17.20 11.18 -22.84
CA LYS A 215 -16.92 10.26 -21.72
C LYS A 215 -16.09 10.91 -20.63
N VAL A 216 -15.08 11.70 -21.00
CA VAL A 216 -14.25 12.44 -20.04
C VAL A 216 -15.11 13.47 -19.30
N ASN A 217 -15.92 14.24 -20.01
CA ASN A 217 -16.81 15.24 -19.41
C ASN A 217 -17.82 14.60 -18.43
N LEU A 218 -18.40 13.45 -18.80
CA LEU A 218 -19.29 12.70 -17.91
C LEU A 218 -18.58 12.22 -16.64
N ARG A 219 -17.34 11.71 -16.75
CA ARG A 219 -16.55 11.29 -15.58
C ARG A 219 -16.17 12.47 -14.70
N VAL A 220 -15.80 13.62 -15.29
CA VAL A 220 -15.50 14.84 -14.54
C VAL A 220 -16.72 15.32 -13.76
N ALA A 221 -17.91 15.28 -14.36
CA ALA A 221 -19.16 15.62 -13.65
C ALA A 221 -19.42 14.67 -12.47
N GLN A 222 -19.25 13.36 -12.66
CA GLN A 222 -19.40 12.36 -11.59
C GLN A 222 -18.42 12.57 -10.44
N ILE A 223 -17.16 12.89 -10.74
CA ILE A 223 -16.15 13.21 -9.73
C ILE A 223 -16.55 14.47 -8.96
N SER A 224 -17.03 15.51 -9.64
CA SER A 224 -17.47 16.74 -8.98
C SER A 224 -18.67 16.52 -8.04
N ASP A 225 -19.61 15.63 -8.41
CA ASP A 225 -20.74 15.29 -7.55
C ASP A 225 -20.30 14.50 -6.30
N LEU A 226 -19.34 13.58 -6.46
CA LEU A 226 -18.74 12.85 -5.34
C LEU A 226 -18.00 13.78 -4.38
N ASP A 227 -17.22 14.72 -4.92
CA ASP A 227 -16.49 15.71 -4.11
C ASP A 227 -17.45 16.59 -3.32
N ARG A 228 -18.58 17.00 -3.92
CA ARG A 228 -19.63 17.74 -3.21
C ARG A 228 -20.22 16.93 -2.06
N GLY A 229 -20.56 15.66 -2.30
CA GLY A 229 -21.07 14.76 -1.25
C GLY A 229 -20.07 14.59 -0.09
N ASN A 230 -18.78 14.47 -0.41
CA ASN A 230 -17.71 14.37 0.59
C ASN A 230 -17.59 15.66 1.43
N ILE A 231 -17.72 16.84 0.81
CA ILE A 231 -17.72 18.12 1.53
C ILE A 231 -18.92 18.23 2.48
N GLU A 232 -20.12 17.87 2.02
CA GLU A 232 -21.34 17.89 2.84
C GLU A 232 -21.20 16.95 4.06
N GLN A 233 -20.66 15.74 3.85
CA GLN A 233 -20.37 14.81 4.96
C GLN A 233 -19.31 15.34 5.92
N ALA A 234 -18.27 16.00 5.42
CA ALA A 234 -17.22 16.60 6.25
C ALA A 234 -17.77 17.74 7.11
N GLN A 235 -18.65 18.58 6.56
CA GLN A 235 -19.34 19.65 7.29
C GLN A 235 -20.25 19.09 8.40
N GLU A 236 -21.04 18.06 8.11
CA GLU A 236 -21.89 17.43 9.11
C GLU A 236 -21.05 16.75 10.22
N ARG A 237 -19.94 16.11 9.86
CA ARG A 237 -19.00 15.55 10.85
C ARG A 237 -18.41 16.63 11.74
N ALA A 238 -18.04 17.79 11.19
CA ALA A 238 -17.52 18.91 11.97
C ALA A 238 -18.56 19.45 12.95
N ARG A 239 -19.81 19.59 12.51
CA ARG A 239 -20.95 20.00 13.36
C ARG A 239 -21.19 19.01 14.50
N LEU A 240 -21.22 17.71 14.21
CA LEU A 240 -21.41 16.67 15.24
C LEU A 240 -20.26 16.64 16.24
N LEU A 241 -19.02 16.88 15.81
CA LEU A 241 -17.87 16.99 16.70
C LEU A 241 -17.98 18.19 17.65
N GLU A 242 -18.47 19.33 17.16
CA GLU A 242 -18.74 20.50 18.01
C GLU A 242 -19.82 20.21 19.06
N GLU A 243 -20.92 19.54 18.66
CA GLU A 243 -21.97 19.13 19.60
C GLU A 243 -21.46 18.15 20.66
N ILE A 244 -20.62 17.18 20.27
CA ILE A 244 -19.97 16.25 21.20
C ILE A 244 -19.08 17.01 22.20
N ASN A 245 -18.30 17.99 21.74
CA ASN A 245 -17.45 18.78 22.63
C ASN A 245 -18.28 19.57 23.64
N ASN A 246 -19.34 20.25 23.20
CA ASN A 246 -20.24 21.00 24.08
C ASN A 246 -20.89 20.09 25.15
N LYS A 247 -21.37 18.90 24.75
CA LYS A 247 -21.91 17.92 25.69
C LYS A 247 -20.86 17.40 26.68
N ASN A 248 -19.61 17.22 26.25
CA ASN A 248 -18.53 16.80 27.13
C ASN A 248 -18.20 17.87 28.18
N GLU A 249 -18.22 19.15 27.80
CA GLU A 249 -18.07 20.27 28.75
C GLU A 249 -19.21 20.31 29.76
N GLU A 250 -20.45 20.14 29.31
CA GLU A 250 -21.63 20.06 30.20
C GLU A 250 -21.49 18.90 31.19
N ILE A 251 -21.11 17.72 30.71
CA ILE A 251 -20.84 16.55 31.57
C ILE A 251 -19.73 16.83 32.58
N ALA A 252 -18.66 17.51 32.17
CA ALA A 252 -17.55 17.88 33.06
C ALA A 252 -18.02 18.83 34.17
N ASN A 253 -18.83 19.83 33.83
CA ASN A 253 -19.43 20.75 34.80
C ASN A 253 -20.34 20.01 35.79
N ILE A 254 -21.24 19.15 35.30
CA ILE A 254 -22.12 18.34 36.17
C ILE A 254 -21.31 17.45 37.11
N LYS A 255 -20.23 16.82 36.61
CA LYS A 255 -19.34 15.99 37.44
C LYS A 255 -18.64 16.82 38.52
N LYS A 256 -18.19 18.03 38.19
CA LYS A 256 -17.58 18.95 39.15
C LYS A 256 -18.57 19.36 40.24
N GLU A 257 -19.78 19.77 39.86
CA GLU A 257 -20.84 20.11 40.82
C GLU A 257 -21.19 18.94 41.75
N GLN A 258 -21.23 17.71 41.22
CA GLN A 258 -21.43 16.53 42.04
C GLN A 258 -20.26 16.29 43.00
N ALA A 259 -19.03 16.42 42.54
CA ALA A 259 -17.84 16.27 43.37
C ALA A 259 -17.82 17.28 44.52
N ASP A 260 -18.14 18.55 44.25
CA ASP A 260 -18.24 19.61 45.25
C ASP A 260 -19.32 19.30 46.30
N LYS A 261 -20.49 18.80 45.87
CA LYS A 261 -21.55 18.32 46.77
C LYS A 261 -21.10 17.15 47.65
N TYR A 262 -20.36 16.19 47.08
CA TYR A 262 -19.84 15.07 47.86
C TYR A 262 -18.75 15.50 48.85
N ALA A 263 -17.91 16.47 48.50
CA ALA A 263 -16.89 17.02 49.40
C ALA A 263 -17.51 17.68 50.63
N LEU A 264 -18.51 18.55 50.42
CA LEU A 264 -19.26 19.19 51.52
C LEU A 264 -19.92 18.16 52.45
N ALA A 265 -20.59 17.14 51.88
CA ALA A 265 -21.22 16.08 52.67
C ALA A 265 -20.20 15.24 53.45
N LEU A 266 -18.97 15.11 52.93
CA LEU A 266 -17.88 14.38 53.59
C LEU A 266 -17.30 15.19 54.76
N GLU A 267 -17.12 16.50 54.61
CA GLU A 267 -16.71 17.39 55.70
C GLU A 267 -17.71 17.35 56.87
N GLU A 268 -19.01 17.49 56.59
CA GLU A 268 -20.04 17.37 57.63
C GLU A 268 -20.00 16.01 58.36
N LEU A 269 -19.66 14.93 57.65
CA LEU A 269 -19.55 13.60 58.23
C LEU A 269 -18.30 13.48 59.11
N TYR A 270 -17.18 14.07 58.70
CA TYR A 270 -15.95 14.11 59.51
C TYR A 270 -16.14 14.93 60.79
N GLU A 271 -16.79 16.09 60.73
CA GLU A 271 -17.10 16.89 61.93
C GLU A 271 -17.97 16.10 62.93
N LYS A 272 -18.99 15.37 62.42
CA LYS A 272 -19.80 14.47 63.25
C LYS A 272 -18.98 13.31 63.82
N TYR A 273 -18.09 12.73 63.03
CA TYR A 273 -17.19 11.67 63.47
C TYR A 273 -16.26 12.16 64.58
N ASP A 274 -15.61 13.30 64.42
CA ASP A 274 -14.69 13.88 65.41
C ASP A 274 -15.42 14.19 66.73
N SER A 275 -16.62 14.80 66.65
CA SER A 275 -17.46 15.03 67.83
C SER A 275 -17.81 13.73 68.56
N MET A 276 -18.12 12.67 67.82
CA MET A 276 -18.43 11.36 68.40
C MET A 276 -17.15 10.69 68.94
N HIS A 277 -16.02 10.85 68.26
CA HIS A 277 -14.72 10.35 68.68
C HIS A 277 -14.28 10.96 70.01
N ASP A 278 -14.41 12.28 70.16
CA ASP A 278 -14.15 13.00 71.41
C ASP A 278 -15.02 12.49 72.56
N LYS A 279 -16.31 12.23 72.31
CA LYS A 279 -17.20 11.61 73.30
C LYS A 279 -16.72 10.23 73.71
N VAL A 280 -16.26 9.41 72.75
CA VAL A 280 -15.73 8.08 73.03
C VAL A 280 -14.40 8.14 73.78
N ILE A 281 -13.51 9.09 73.49
CA ILE A 281 -12.28 9.31 74.25
C ILE A 281 -12.61 9.64 75.70
N LYS A 282 -13.50 10.61 75.95
CA LYS A 282 -13.94 10.96 77.31
C LYS A 282 -14.53 9.77 78.06
N GLN A 283 -15.34 8.95 77.37
CA GLN A 283 -15.87 7.72 77.95
C GLN A 283 -14.77 6.69 78.24
N ARG A 284 -13.77 6.55 77.38
CA ARG A 284 -12.62 5.65 77.62
C ARG A 284 -11.74 6.12 78.76
N GLU A 285 -11.51 7.41 78.91
CA GLU A 285 -10.80 7.98 80.06
C GLU A 285 -11.57 7.68 81.36
N TYR A 286 -12.90 7.85 81.34
CA TYR A 286 -13.76 7.51 82.46
C TYR A 286 -13.77 6.00 82.77
N ILE A 287 -13.84 5.14 81.76
CA ILE A 287 -13.71 3.69 81.92
C ILE A 287 -12.32 3.33 82.45
N GLY A 288 -11.26 3.99 81.97
CA GLY A 288 -9.90 3.81 82.46
C GLY A 288 -9.77 4.16 83.95
N PHE A 289 -10.38 5.27 84.37
CA PHE A 289 -10.53 5.64 85.78
C PHE A 289 -11.26 4.55 86.58
N LEU A 290 -12.40 4.06 86.08
CA LEU A 290 -13.16 2.97 86.71
C LEU A 290 -12.37 1.64 86.74
N GLN A 291 -11.60 1.32 85.70
CA GLN A 291 -10.75 0.14 85.64
C GLN A 291 -9.57 0.23 86.61
N GLN A 292 -9.03 1.43 86.83
CA GLN A 292 -7.99 1.69 87.83
C GLN A 292 -8.55 1.50 89.25
N GLU A 293 -9.78 1.96 89.50
CA GLU A 293 -10.53 1.69 90.73
C GLU A 293 -10.84 0.19 90.90
N MET A 294 -11.29 -0.49 89.84
CA MET A 294 -11.57 -1.93 89.85
C MET A 294 -10.30 -2.79 89.99
N SER A 295 -9.15 -2.32 89.49
CA SER A 295 -7.86 -3.02 89.63
C SER A 295 -7.34 -3.07 91.07
N LYS A 296 -7.92 -2.29 92.00
CA LYS A 296 -7.72 -2.42 93.45
C LYS A 296 -8.52 -3.57 94.07
N SER A 297 -9.42 -4.23 93.33
CA SER A 297 -10.31 -5.30 93.82
C SER A 297 -10.26 -6.52 92.87
N GLN A 298 -9.39 -7.48 93.18
CA GLN A 298 -9.21 -8.84 92.62
C GLN A 298 -9.85 -9.28 91.26
N THR A 299 -8.93 -9.61 90.32
CA THR A 299 -8.72 -10.82 89.46
C THR A 299 -9.63 -11.27 88.26
N VAL A 300 -8.95 -11.48 87.10
CA VAL A 300 -9.08 -12.49 86.00
C VAL A 300 -9.81 -12.17 84.65
N ALA A 301 -8.96 -12.04 83.60
CA ALA A 301 -8.93 -12.66 82.25
C ALA A 301 -9.87 -12.30 81.04
N ILE A 302 -9.18 -11.86 79.98
CA ILE A 302 -9.11 -12.42 78.59
C ILE A 302 -10.20 -12.06 77.55
N VAL A 303 -9.74 -11.26 76.58
CA VAL A 303 -9.82 -11.41 75.11
C VAL A 303 -11.16 -11.78 74.48
N LYS A 304 -11.79 -10.81 73.77
CA LYS A 304 -12.61 -11.13 72.58
C LYS A 304 -12.99 -9.97 71.65
N HIS A 305 -12.16 -8.97 71.35
CA HIS A 305 -12.54 -7.89 70.41
C HIS A 305 -11.51 -7.59 69.32
N ARG A 306 -11.09 -8.63 68.58
CA ARG A 306 -10.37 -8.47 67.28
C ARG A 306 -11.12 -9.01 66.06
N LYS A 307 -12.25 -9.71 66.21
CA LYS A 307 -13.01 -10.28 65.07
C LYS A 307 -14.11 -9.37 64.48
N LYS A 308 -14.56 -8.32 65.18
CA LYS A 308 -15.72 -7.52 64.73
C LYS A 308 -15.37 -6.44 63.70
N ASN A 309 -14.17 -5.85 63.75
CA ASN A 309 -13.76 -4.79 62.81
C ASN A 309 -13.35 -5.34 61.42
N ILE A 310 -12.87 -6.58 61.33
CA ILE A 310 -12.53 -7.22 60.04
C ILE A 310 -13.82 -7.55 59.25
N SER A 311 -14.92 -7.88 59.93
CA SER A 311 -16.19 -8.25 59.29
C SER A 311 -16.87 -7.08 58.56
N ILE A 312 -16.75 -5.85 59.08
CA ILE A 312 -17.42 -4.68 58.49
C ILE A 312 -16.67 -4.18 57.26
N SER A 313 -15.33 -4.14 57.31
CA SER A 313 -14.48 -3.77 56.16
C SER A 313 -14.68 -4.73 54.98
N ARG A 314 -14.66 -6.05 55.24
CA ARG A 314 -14.93 -7.08 54.23
C ARG A 314 -16.31 -6.94 53.61
N PHE A 315 -17.34 -6.67 54.42
CA PHE A 315 -18.71 -6.50 53.94
C PHE A 315 -18.85 -5.30 53.00
N LEU A 316 -18.26 -4.15 53.35
CA LEU A 316 -18.28 -2.94 52.51
C LEU A 316 -17.49 -3.12 51.20
N ALA A 317 -16.31 -3.72 51.27
CA ALA A 317 -15.48 -4.01 50.10
C ALA A 317 -16.20 -4.95 49.11
N THR A 318 -16.78 -6.04 49.62
CA THR A 318 -17.55 -7.01 48.83
C THR A 318 -18.74 -6.34 48.13
N ARG A 319 -19.46 -5.44 48.82
CA ARG A 319 -20.59 -4.70 48.25
C ARG A 319 -20.16 -3.76 47.12
N LYS A 320 -18.97 -3.16 47.21
CA LYS A 320 -18.40 -2.32 46.14
C LYS A 320 -18.03 -3.18 44.93
N MET A 321 -17.36 -4.32 45.15
CA MET A 321 -16.94 -5.26 44.10
C MET A 321 -18.12 -5.89 43.35
N MET A 322 -19.22 -6.20 44.04
CA MET A 322 -20.44 -6.74 43.43
C MET A 322 -21.16 -5.78 42.47
N LYS A 323 -20.82 -4.48 42.48
CA LYS A 323 -21.37 -3.49 41.53
C LYS A 323 -20.60 -3.42 40.22
N LEU A 324 -19.42 -4.04 40.15
CA LEU A 324 -18.61 -4.01 38.94
C LEU A 324 -19.24 -4.91 37.86
N PRO A 325 -19.10 -4.53 36.57
CA PRO A 325 -19.52 -5.37 35.45
C PRO A 325 -18.92 -6.78 35.51
N TYR A 326 -19.61 -7.75 34.93
CA TYR A 326 -19.19 -9.16 34.97
C TYR A 326 -17.80 -9.37 34.33
N ASP A 327 -17.57 -8.72 33.19
CA ASP A 327 -16.36 -8.78 32.38
C ASP A 327 -15.13 -8.14 33.02
N TYR A 328 -15.32 -7.22 33.99
CA TYR A 328 -14.21 -6.70 34.82
C TYR A 328 -13.40 -7.81 35.47
N TRP A 329 -14.04 -8.94 35.81
CA TRP A 329 -13.41 -10.04 36.54
C TRP A 329 -12.71 -11.07 35.63
N ASN A 330 -12.90 -11.02 34.31
CA ASN A 330 -12.37 -12.01 33.36
C ASN A 330 -10.86 -12.33 33.54
N PRO A 331 -9.97 -11.37 33.86
CA PRO A 331 -8.55 -11.67 34.01
C PRO A 331 -8.23 -12.62 35.19
N VAL A 332 -9.05 -12.61 36.23
CA VAL A 332 -8.82 -13.36 37.47
C VAL A 332 -9.88 -14.42 37.74
N PHE A 333 -10.94 -14.47 36.94
CA PHE A 333 -12.07 -15.36 37.09
C PHE A 333 -12.59 -15.86 35.74
N ASN A 334 -12.65 -17.18 35.59
CA ASN A 334 -13.29 -17.87 34.49
C ASN A 334 -14.23 -18.96 35.09
N PRO A 335 -15.53 -18.98 34.72
CA PRO A 335 -16.49 -19.92 35.31
C PRO A 335 -16.13 -21.41 35.15
N GLU A 336 -15.58 -21.79 34.00
CA GLU A 336 -15.18 -23.17 33.72
C GLU A 336 -14.01 -23.57 34.61
N SER A 337 -13.01 -22.70 34.71
CA SER A 337 -11.84 -22.87 35.58
C SER A 337 -12.25 -22.94 37.05
N TYR A 338 -13.10 -22.03 37.50
CA TYR A 338 -13.56 -22.00 38.89
C TYR A 338 -14.36 -23.25 39.24
N ARG A 339 -15.22 -23.75 38.33
CA ARG A 339 -15.94 -25.02 38.50
C ARG A 339 -14.99 -26.22 38.56
N LYS A 340 -13.97 -26.24 37.69
CA LYS A 340 -12.97 -27.33 37.59
C LYS A 340 -12.13 -27.45 38.88
N TYR A 341 -11.67 -26.33 39.42
CA TYR A 341 -10.78 -26.32 40.59
C TYR A 341 -11.50 -26.35 41.94
N ASN A 342 -12.80 -26.04 41.99
CA ASN A 342 -13.59 -25.95 43.22
C ASN A 342 -14.80 -26.91 43.18
N ASN A 343 -14.50 -28.21 43.06
CA ASN A 343 -15.51 -29.26 42.96
C ASN A 343 -16.32 -29.47 44.25
N ASP A 344 -15.88 -28.88 45.36
CA ASP A 344 -16.58 -28.84 46.65
C ASP A 344 -17.82 -27.94 46.65
N LEU A 345 -17.98 -27.07 45.64
CA LEU A 345 -19.12 -26.17 45.58
C LEU A 345 -20.44 -26.93 45.32
N PRO A 346 -21.54 -26.60 46.02
CA PRO A 346 -22.85 -27.22 45.76
C PRO A 346 -23.37 -26.97 44.34
N ASP A 347 -24.10 -27.93 43.76
CA ASP A 347 -24.67 -27.83 42.40
C ASP A 347 -25.52 -26.58 42.17
N LYS A 348 -26.24 -26.13 43.22
CA LYS A 348 -27.04 -24.90 43.20
C LYS A 348 -26.23 -23.62 42.90
N ILE A 349 -24.92 -23.64 43.18
CA ILE A 349 -23.95 -22.59 42.85
C ILE A 349 -23.28 -22.92 41.52
N ARG A 350 -22.81 -24.17 41.34
CA ARG A 350 -22.09 -24.60 40.13
C ARG A 350 -22.90 -24.34 38.87
N ASN A 351 -24.21 -24.54 38.85
CA ASN A 351 -25.02 -24.42 37.63
C ASN A 351 -25.31 -22.99 37.16
N SER A 352 -24.63 -21.96 37.67
CA SER A 352 -24.80 -20.59 37.20
C SER A 352 -23.51 -19.78 37.33
N ASP A 353 -23.04 -19.25 36.20
CA ASP A 353 -21.82 -18.44 36.15
C ASP A 353 -21.93 -17.18 37.02
N LYS A 354 -23.13 -16.56 37.06
CA LYS A 354 -23.42 -15.43 37.95
C LYS A 354 -23.30 -15.83 39.43
N LYS A 355 -23.72 -17.04 39.80
CA LYS A 355 -23.58 -17.53 41.18
C LYS A 355 -22.14 -17.92 41.51
N LEU A 356 -21.41 -18.47 40.56
CA LEU A 356 -19.98 -18.76 40.69
C LEU A 356 -19.17 -17.48 40.90
N LEU A 357 -19.41 -16.43 40.11
CA LEU A 357 -18.75 -15.14 40.28
C LEU A 357 -19.11 -14.51 41.63
N LYS A 358 -20.39 -14.56 42.01
CA LYS A 358 -20.83 -14.07 43.32
C LYS A 358 -20.12 -14.80 44.46
N HIS A 359 -20.02 -16.13 44.40
CA HIS A 359 -19.30 -16.92 45.40
C HIS A 359 -17.81 -16.57 45.42
N PHE A 360 -17.18 -16.41 44.25
CA PHE A 360 -15.78 -16.00 44.14
C PHE A 360 -15.53 -14.65 44.82
N ILE A 361 -16.34 -13.63 44.56
CA ILE A 361 -16.18 -12.29 45.17
C ILE A 361 -16.44 -12.33 46.69
N GLN A 362 -17.41 -13.11 47.15
CA GLN A 362 -17.82 -13.12 48.57
C GLN A 362 -16.89 -13.96 49.45
N GLU A 363 -16.39 -15.08 48.93
CA GLU A 363 -15.72 -16.14 49.70
C GLU A 363 -14.42 -16.55 49.02
N GLY A 364 -14.45 -16.86 47.72
CA GLY A 364 -13.31 -17.44 47.01
C GLY A 364 -12.04 -16.60 47.02
N MET A 365 -12.12 -15.28 46.83
CA MET A 365 -10.96 -14.40 46.89
C MET A 365 -10.29 -14.41 48.28
N TYR A 366 -11.08 -14.48 49.35
CA TYR A 366 -10.57 -14.47 50.72
C TYR A 366 -10.02 -15.83 51.15
N GLU A 367 -10.43 -16.89 50.45
CA GLU A 367 -9.92 -18.26 50.59
C GLU A 367 -8.75 -18.55 49.64
N ALA A 368 -8.32 -17.57 48.85
CA ALA A 368 -7.32 -17.72 47.79
C ALA A 368 -7.65 -18.85 46.80
N ARG A 369 -8.94 -19.07 46.51
CA ARG A 369 -9.39 -20.10 45.57
C ARG A 369 -8.91 -19.79 44.16
N ARG A 370 -8.41 -20.81 43.48
CA ARG A 370 -8.02 -20.73 42.07
C ARG A 370 -9.26 -20.59 41.19
N ALA A 371 -9.28 -19.53 40.39
CA ALA A 371 -10.42 -19.17 39.54
C ALA A 371 -10.06 -18.86 38.08
N SER A 372 -8.77 -18.87 37.73
CA SER A 372 -8.28 -18.61 36.39
C SER A 372 -7.14 -19.59 36.06
N GLU A 373 -6.93 -19.86 34.77
CA GLU A 373 -5.75 -20.59 34.29
C GLU A 373 -4.51 -19.70 34.15
N ILE A 374 -4.71 -18.37 34.12
CA ILE A 374 -3.65 -17.38 33.89
C ILE A 374 -3.37 -16.49 35.11
N PHE A 375 -4.07 -16.74 36.22
CA PHE A 375 -3.88 -15.98 37.46
C PHE A 375 -4.10 -16.87 38.69
N ASP A 376 -3.11 -16.90 39.57
CA ASP A 376 -3.15 -17.46 40.92
C ASP A 376 -2.62 -16.41 41.92
N VAL A 377 -3.43 -16.04 42.92
CA VAL A 377 -3.07 -14.95 43.86
C VAL A 377 -1.85 -15.30 44.72
N ASN A 378 -1.63 -16.58 45.03
CA ASN A 378 -0.48 -17.02 45.81
C ASN A 378 0.79 -16.97 44.96
N ALA A 379 0.71 -17.36 43.69
CA ALA A 379 1.81 -17.21 42.73
C ALA A 379 2.11 -15.71 42.49
N TYR A 380 1.08 -14.88 42.31
CA TYR A 380 1.21 -13.45 42.11
C TYR A 380 1.93 -12.78 43.29
N LEU A 381 1.53 -13.05 44.54
CA LEU A 381 2.20 -12.50 45.73
C LEU A 381 3.61 -13.07 45.96
N ARG A 382 3.91 -14.26 45.44
CA ARG A 382 5.26 -14.85 45.49
C ARG A 382 6.21 -14.14 44.53
N TYR A 383 5.75 -13.83 43.31
CA TYR A 383 6.58 -13.20 42.29
C TYR A 383 6.63 -11.67 42.36
N ASN A 384 5.71 -11.05 43.11
CA ASN A 384 5.61 -9.60 43.24
C ASN A 384 5.71 -9.19 44.73
N PRO A 385 6.93 -9.25 45.32
CA PRO A 385 7.12 -8.98 46.75
C PRO A 385 6.77 -7.54 47.14
N ASP A 386 6.86 -6.59 46.21
CA ASP A 386 6.44 -5.20 46.38
C ASP A 386 4.92 -5.07 46.61
N VAL A 387 4.11 -5.82 45.86
CA VAL A 387 2.64 -5.87 46.04
C VAL A 387 2.31 -6.50 47.40
N LYS A 388 3.07 -7.53 47.80
CA LYS A 388 2.93 -8.17 49.11
C LYS A 388 3.31 -7.23 50.26
N GLU A 389 4.34 -6.41 50.08
CA GLU A 389 4.76 -5.41 51.06
C GLU A 389 3.70 -4.29 51.22
N LEU A 390 3.15 -3.81 50.09
CA LEU A 390 2.14 -2.75 50.05
C LEU A 390 0.79 -3.16 50.64
N PHE A 391 0.28 -4.35 50.28
CA PHE A 391 -1.10 -4.75 50.58
C PHE A 391 -1.20 -5.93 51.56
N GLY A 392 -0.09 -6.53 51.94
CA GLY A 392 -0.05 -7.67 52.86
C GLY A 392 -0.88 -8.85 52.34
N TYR A 393 -1.79 -9.33 53.19
CA TYR A 393 -2.69 -10.45 52.89
C TYR A 393 -4.14 -10.01 52.64
N ASP A 394 -4.38 -8.73 52.29
CA ASP A 394 -5.69 -8.33 51.75
C ASP A 394 -5.81 -8.80 50.30
N LEU A 395 -6.17 -10.07 50.15
CA LEU A 395 -6.24 -10.73 48.84
C LEU A 395 -7.16 -9.99 47.88
N SER A 396 -8.24 -9.38 48.38
CA SER A 396 -9.20 -8.65 47.55
C SER A 396 -8.58 -7.44 46.85
N VAL A 397 -7.63 -6.77 47.49
CA VAL A 397 -6.86 -5.66 46.91
C VAL A 397 -5.86 -6.22 45.90
N CYS A 398 -5.25 -7.37 46.19
CA CYS A 398 -4.28 -8.02 45.32
C CYS A 398 -4.89 -8.46 43.99
N TYR A 399 -6.10 -9.03 44.00
CA TYR A 399 -6.85 -9.38 42.78
C TYR A 399 -7.13 -8.14 41.91
N ARG A 400 -7.57 -7.03 42.52
CA ARG A 400 -7.83 -5.77 41.78
C ARG A 400 -6.55 -5.13 41.26
N HIS A 401 -5.48 -5.16 42.05
CA HIS A 401 -4.18 -4.63 41.63
C HIS A 401 -3.70 -5.30 40.34
N TYR A 402 -3.87 -6.62 40.21
CA TYR A 402 -3.53 -7.31 38.96
C TYR A 402 -4.36 -6.81 37.77
N ILE A 403 -5.69 -6.71 37.94
CA ILE A 403 -6.60 -6.23 36.88
C ILE A 403 -6.27 -4.80 36.46
N GLU A 404 -5.99 -3.91 37.41
CA GLU A 404 -5.86 -2.47 37.17
C GLU A 404 -4.45 -2.07 36.69
N ASN A 405 -3.42 -2.74 37.21
CA ASN A 405 -2.01 -2.41 37.00
C ASN A 405 -1.18 -3.61 36.55
N GLY A 406 -1.29 -4.75 37.25
CA GLY A 406 -0.39 -5.88 37.03
C GLY A 406 -0.39 -6.46 35.62
N MET A 407 -1.53 -6.45 34.93
CA MET A 407 -1.61 -6.84 33.52
C MET A 407 -0.86 -5.87 32.59
N LYS A 408 -0.99 -4.56 32.82
CA LYS A 408 -0.29 -3.52 32.02
C LYS A 408 1.21 -3.57 32.26
N GLU A 409 1.59 -3.91 33.48
CA GLU A 409 2.99 -4.07 33.92
C GLU A 409 3.58 -5.45 33.56
N ASN A 410 2.83 -6.33 32.88
CA ASN A 410 3.23 -7.69 32.53
C ASN A 410 3.78 -8.50 33.72
N ARG A 411 3.18 -8.31 34.91
CA ARG A 411 3.62 -8.97 36.14
C ARG A 411 3.31 -10.46 36.11
N LYS A 412 4.29 -11.27 36.55
CA LYS A 412 4.14 -12.73 36.63
C LYS A 412 3.07 -13.10 37.66
N SER A 413 2.09 -13.90 37.24
CA SER A 413 0.84 -14.10 37.98
C SER A 413 0.35 -15.55 38.09
N TYR A 414 1.07 -16.51 37.53
CA TYR A 414 0.72 -17.93 37.56
C TYR A 414 1.98 -18.81 37.59
#